data_AF-A0A2R2IZG6-F1
#
_entry.id   AF-A0A2R2IZG6-F1
#
_cell.length_a   1.000
_cell.length_b   1.000
_cell.length_c   1.000
_cell.angle_alpha   90.00
_cell.angle_beta   90.00
_cell.angle_gamma   90.00
#
_symmetry.space_group_name_H-M   'P 1'
#
loop_
_entity.id
_entity.type
_entity.pdbx_description
1 polymer ?
#
loop_
_entity_poly.entity_id
_entity_poly.type
_entity_poly.pdbx_seq_one_letter_code
_entity_poly.pdbx_strand_id
1 'polypeptide(L)'
;MNENEAFATLAGMGIMMLVVAGALALAVSIFYYLTLHQTMNAISEVNRPLAGGLVWLALIPFVGVIWYMVYIILLSNALKREAAQRGLPGDGAAGVSLALAILLALCFVPYANLIAVIPAIALWVIHWARMAGYRKLLQAAQPALAT
;
A
#
# COMPACT_ATOMS: atom_id res chain seq x y z
N MET A 1 12.46 36.39 27.96
CA MET A 1 12.34 35.73 26.64
C MET A 1 11.57 36.69 25.76
N ASN A 2 12.21 37.24 24.73
CA ASN A 2 11.55 38.22 23.87
C ASN A 2 10.61 37.50 22.89
N GLU A 3 9.58 38.18 22.40
CA GLU A 3 8.55 37.57 21.54
C GLU A 3 9.16 36.79 20.35
N ASN A 4 10.22 37.31 19.74
CA ASN A 4 10.95 36.65 18.65
C ASN A 4 11.58 35.30 19.03
N GLU A 5 12.08 35.15 20.26
CA GLU A 5 12.65 33.90 20.76
C GLU A 5 11.55 32.86 21.04
N ALA A 6 10.38 33.32 21.51
CA ALA A 6 9.21 32.49 21.70
C ALA A 6 8.68 31.96 20.35
N PHE A 7 8.61 32.81 19.32
CA PHE A 7 8.23 32.38 17.98
C PHE A 7 9.24 31.42 17.37
N ALA A 8 10.55 31.68 17.53
CA ALA A 8 11.60 30.80 17.01
C ALA A 8 11.58 29.41 17.67
N THR A 9 11.34 29.35 18.98
CA THR A 9 11.22 28.07 19.70
C THR A 9 9.96 27.31 19.30
N LEU A 10 8.80 27.97 19.20
CA LEU A 10 7.56 27.35 18.71
C LEU A 10 7.68 26.85 17.26
N ALA A 11 8.28 27.63 16.38
CA ALA A 11 8.54 27.22 15.00
C ALA A 11 9.50 26.03 14.94
N GLY A 12 10.58 26.05 15.73
CA GLY A 12 11.53 24.94 15.84
C GLY A 12 10.87 23.64 16.34
N MET A 13 10.03 23.73 17.37
CA MET A 13 9.25 22.60 17.87
C MET A 13 8.26 22.07 16.82
N GLY A 14 7.58 22.97 16.10
CA GLY A 14 6.66 22.59 15.02
C GLY A 14 7.36 21.86 13.87
N ILE A 15 8.51 22.38 13.41
CA ILE A 15 9.31 21.73 12.36
C ILE A 15 9.80 20.35 12.83
N MET A 16 10.32 20.24 14.05
CA MET A 16 10.77 18.96 14.60
C MET A 16 9.62 17.95 14.69
N MET A 17 8.43 18.37 15.10
CA MET A 17 7.24 17.52 15.13
C MET A 17 6.88 17.00 13.74
N LEU A 18 6.90 17.87 12.72
CA LEU A 18 6.64 17.48 11.33
C LEU A 18 7.69 16.51 10.80
N VAL A 19 8.97 16.70 11.13
CA VAL A 19 10.05 15.78 10.73
C VAL A 19 9.85 14.41 11.37
N VAL A 20 9.54 14.34 12.66
CA VAL A 20 9.30 13.08 13.37
C VAL A 20 8.06 12.38 12.82
N ALA A 21 6.96 13.10 12.61
CA ALA A 21 5.74 12.55 12.03
C ALA A 21 5.96 12.03 10.60
N GLY A 22 6.69 12.79 9.77
CA GLY A 22 7.06 12.38 8.41
C GLY A 22 7.94 11.14 8.39
N ALA A 23 8.94 11.06 9.28
CA ALA A 23 9.80 9.88 9.41
C ALA A 23 9.02 8.62 9.82
N LEU A 24 8.09 8.75 10.77
CA LEU A 24 7.23 7.65 11.20
C LEU A 24 6.30 7.18 10.06
N ALA A 25 5.66 8.13 9.37
CA ALA A 25 4.79 7.82 8.23
C ALA A 25 5.56 7.12 7.09
N LEU A 26 6.79 7.56 6.83
CA LEU A 26 7.66 6.92 5.85
C LEU A 26 8.04 5.49 6.27
N ALA A 27 8.43 5.28 7.52
CA ALA A 27 8.77 3.96 8.03
C ALA A 27 7.59 2.97 7.88
N VAL A 28 6.38 3.40 8.27
CA VAL A 28 5.16 2.60 8.11
C VAL A 28 4.88 2.29 6.64
N SER A 29 5.05 3.27 5.75
CA SER A 29 4.88 3.09 4.31
C SER A 29 5.87 2.08 3.70
N ILE A 30 7.12 2.09 4.18
CA ILE A 30 8.15 1.12 3.77
C ILE A 30 7.72 -0.31 4.10
N PHE A 31 7.24 -0.57 5.31
CA PHE A 31 6.76 -1.91 5.69
C PHE A 31 5.58 -2.39 4.85
N TYR A 32 4.68 -1.47 4.51
CA TYR A 32 3.57 -1.74 3.61
C TYR A 32 4.05 -2.12 2.20
N TYR A 33 4.93 -1.32 1.58
CA TYR A 33 5.47 -1.64 0.26
C TYR A 33 6.32 -2.91 0.26
N LEU A 34 7.06 -3.18 1.34
CA LEU A 34 7.76 -4.44 1.51
C LEU A 34 6.79 -5.63 1.52
N THR A 35 5.63 -5.47 2.15
CA THR A 35 4.57 -6.50 2.13
C THR A 35 4.08 -6.74 0.70
N LEU A 36 3.77 -5.69 -0.05
CA LEU A 36 3.32 -5.79 -1.45
C LEU A 36 4.36 -6.41 -2.38
N HIS A 37 5.64 -6.04 -2.20
CA HIS A 37 6.78 -6.61 -2.92
C HIS A 37 6.84 -8.12 -2.66
N GLN A 38 6.81 -8.52 -1.38
CA GLN A 38 6.90 -9.93 -0.99
C GLN A 38 5.67 -10.73 -1.44
N THR A 39 4.46 -10.13 -1.43
CA THR A 39 3.24 -10.79 -1.93
C THR A 39 3.32 -11.04 -3.44
N MET A 40 3.77 -10.07 -4.24
CA MET A 40 3.95 -10.28 -5.68
C MET A 40 5.00 -11.36 -5.98
N ASN A 41 6.08 -11.42 -5.21
CA ASN A 41 7.11 -12.44 -5.37
C ASN A 41 6.67 -13.83 -4.90
N ALA A 42 5.59 -13.95 -4.12
CA ALA A 42 5.01 -15.23 -3.74
C ALA A 42 4.12 -15.86 -4.84
N ILE A 43 3.70 -15.05 -5.82
CA ILE A 43 2.93 -15.50 -6.98
C ILE A 43 3.86 -16.22 -7.96
N SER A 44 3.38 -17.30 -8.60
CA SER A 44 4.13 -18.04 -9.62
C SER A 44 4.51 -17.14 -10.79
N GLU A 45 5.63 -17.41 -11.47
CA GLU A 45 6.08 -16.59 -12.59
C GLU A 45 5.06 -16.55 -13.75
N VAL A 46 4.30 -17.64 -13.95
CA VAL A 46 3.25 -17.74 -14.97
C VAL A 46 2.08 -16.77 -14.72
N ASN A 47 1.79 -16.48 -13.46
CA ASN A 47 0.73 -15.54 -13.08
C ASN A 47 1.21 -14.18 -12.64
N ARG A 48 2.53 -13.98 -12.52
CA ARG A 48 3.11 -12.71 -12.09
C ARG A 48 3.12 -11.72 -13.25
N PRO A 49 2.33 -10.64 -13.20
CA PRO A 49 2.27 -9.66 -14.30
C PRO A 49 3.52 -8.78 -14.36
N LEU A 50 4.24 -8.64 -13.25
CA LEU A 50 5.39 -7.77 -13.11
C LEU A 50 6.25 -8.14 -11.91
N ALA A 51 7.53 -7.75 -11.94
CA ALA A 51 8.45 -7.97 -10.82
C ALA A 51 7.99 -7.20 -9.57
N GLY A 52 8.01 -7.84 -8.40
CA GLY A 52 7.52 -7.20 -7.18
C GLY A 52 8.32 -5.96 -6.75
N GLY A 53 9.57 -5.84 -7.19
CA GLY A 53 10.38 -4.64 -6.97
C GLY A 53 9.84 -3.37 -7.63
N LEU A 54 8.98 -3.48 -8.65
CA LEU A 54 8.40 -2.29 -9.28
C LEU A 54 7.47 -1.50 -8.32
N VAL A 55 7.04 -2.08 -7.19
CA VAL A 55 6.25 -1.33 -6.20
C VAL A 55 6.97 -0.08 -5.69
N TRP A 56 8.31 -0.08 -5.66
CA TRP A 56 9.10 1.04 -5.14
C TRP A 56 8.98 2.31 -5.99
N LEU A 57 8.55 2.20 -7.25
CA LEU A 57 8.22 3.37 -8.08
C LEU A 57 7.06 4.19 -7.49
N ALA A 58 6.27 3.61 -6.57
CA ALA A 58 5.25 4.32 -5.82
C ALA A 58 5.80 5.49 -4.97
N LEU A 59 7.09 5.46 -4.61
CA LEU A 59 7.74 6.52 -3.85
C LEU A 59 8.05 7.77 -4.69
N ILE A 60 7.96 7.69 -6.01
CA ILE A 60 8.17 8.84 -6.89
C ILE A 60 6.96 9.77 -6.75
N PRO A 61 7.14 11.06 -6.44
CA PRO A 61 6.02 11.99 -6.30
C PRO A 61 5.23 12.11 -7.62
N PHE A 62 3.92 12.33 -7.51
CA PHE A 62 2.94 12.40 -8.61
C PHE A 62 2.77 11.11 -9.41
N VAL A 63 3.81 10.67 -10.11
CA VAL A 63 3.78 9.47 -10.96
C VAL A 63 3.65 8.20 -10.12
N GLY A 64 4.27 8.16 -8.96
CA GLY A 64 4.23 7.00 -8.06
C GLY A 64 2.85 6.74 -7.47
N VAL A 65 2.02 7.77 -7.28
CA VAL A 65 0.63 7.56 -6.80
C VAL A 65 -0.21 6.85 -7.86
N ILE A 66 -0.09 7.28 -9.11
CA ILE A 66 -0.77 6.64 -10.25
C ILE A 66 -0.25 5.21 -10.39
N TRP A 67 1.07 5.03 -10.35
CA TRP A 67 1.69 3.72 -10.43
C TRP A 67 1.23 2.80 -9.30
N TYR A 68 1.15 3.30 -8.06
CA TYR A 68 0.68 2.55 -6.91
C TYR A 68 -0.74 2.02 -7.11
N MET A 69 -1.65 2.86 -7.60
CA MET A 69 -3.02 2.44 -7.91
C MET A 69 -3.05 1.33 -8.96
N VAL A 70 -2.25 1.44 -10.01
CA VAL A 70 -2.11 0.39 -11.04
C VAL A 70 -1.53 -0.88 -10.43
N TYR A 71 -0.49 -0.78 -9.62
CA TYR A 71 0.21 -1.90 -9.00
C TYR A 71 -0.73 -2.73 -8.12
N ILE A 72 -1.53 -2.11 -7.24
CA ILE A 72 -2.43 -2.85 -6.34
C ILE A 72 -3.53 -3.59 -7.10
N ILE A 73 -4.03 -3.02 -8.21
CA ILE A 73 -5.03 -3.67 -9.08
C ILE A 73 -4.41 -4.88 -9.79
N LEU A 74 -3.22 -4.71 -10.38
CA LEU A 74 -2.52 -5.80 -11.05
C LEU A 74 -2.16 -6.93 -10.08
N LEU A 75 -1.71 -6.58 -8.87
CA LEU A 75 -1.45 -7.55 -7.81
C LEU A 75 -2.71 -8.33 -7.43
N SER A 76 -3.85 -7.65 -7.25
CA SER A 76 -5.11 -8.33 -6.95
C SER A 76 -5.57 -9.28 -8.05
N ASN A 77 -5.43 -8.88 -9.32
CA ASN A 77 -5.75 -9.75 -10.45
C ASN A 77 -4.83 -10.98 -10.52
N ALA A 78 -3.53 -10.77 -10.25
CA ALA A 78 -2.56 -11.85 -10.19
C ALA A 78 -2.88 -12.83 -9.04
N LEU A 79 -3.20 -12.31 -7.86
CA LEU A 79 -3.63 -13.12 -6.71
C LEU A 79 -4.90 -13.89 -7.00
N LYS A 80 -5.90 -13.29 -7.65
CA LYS A 80 -7.14 -13.96 -8.03
C LYS A 80 -6.88 -15.13 -8.97
N ARG A 81 -6.02 -14.95 -9.98
CA ARG A 81 -5.60 -16.02 -10.91
C ARG A 81 -4.85 -17.13 -10.20
N GLU A 82 -3.88 -16.78 -9.36
CA GLU A 82 -3.07 -17.73 -8.61
C GLU A 82 -3.93 -18.53 -7.62
N ALA A 83 -4.84 -17.86 -6.91
CA ALA A 83 -5.77 -18.50 -5.99
C ALA A 83 -6.69 -19.48 -6.73
N ALA A 84 -7.25 -19.08 -7.88
CA ALA A 84 -8.07 -19.96 -8.71
C ALA A 84 -7.30 -21.19 -9.20
N GLN A 85 -6.04 -21.04 -9.62
CA GLN A 85 -5.20 -22.16 -10.04
C GLN A 85 -4.83 -23.11 -8.89
N ARG A 86 -4.63 -22.58 -7.68
CA ARG A 86 -4.32 -23.37 -6.48
C ARG A 86 -5.56 -23.89 -5.74
N GLY A 87 -6.77 -23.66 -6.26
CA GLY A 87 -8.01 -24.01 -5.57
C GLY A 87 -8.23 -23.29 -4.24
N LEU A 88 -7.58 -22.14 -4.04
CA LEU A 88 -7.68 -21.33 -2.82
C LEU A 88 -8.90 -20.41 -2.90
N PRO A 89 -9.68 -20.27 -1.81
CA PRO A 89 -10.79 -19.34 -1.77
C PRO A 89 -10.28 -17.88 -1.70
N GLY A 90 -10.95 -16.98 -2.42
CA GLY A 90 -10.69 -15.54 -2.33
C GLY A 90 -10.75 -14.80 -3.67
N ASP A 91 -10.92 -13.49 -3.58
CA ASP A 91 -11.01 -12.56 -4.72
C ASP A 91 -9.68 -11.83 -5.02
N GLY A 92 -8.58 -12.23 -4.37
CA GLY A 92 -7.30 -11.52 -4.45
C GLY A 92 -7.34 -10.10 -3.83
N ALA A 93 -8.31 -9.82 -2.96
CA ALA A 93 -8.59 -8.49 -2.41
C ALA A 93 -9.03 -7.45 -3.47
N ALA A 94 -9.53 -7.90 -4.63
CA ALA A 94 -9.92 -7.02 -5.73
C ALA A 94 -10.88 -5.91 -5.31
N GLY A 95 -11.89 -6.21 -4.49
CA GLY A 95 -12.83 -5.19 -4.01
C GLY A 95 -12.16 -4.09 -3.18
N VAL A 96 -11.24 -4.49 -2.29
CA VAL A 96 -10.51 -3.55 -1.42
C VAL A 96 -9.51 -2.72 -2.23
N SER A 97 -8.77 -3.35 -3.15
CA SER A 97 -7.80 -2.67 -4.02
C SER A 97 -8.48 -1.65 -4.93
N LEU A 98 -9.64 -2.00 -5.51
CA LEU A 98 -10.42 -1.09 -6.34
C LEU A 98 -10.96 0.09 -5.52
N ALA A 99 -11.55 -0.18 -4.35
CA ALA A 99 -12.07 0.87 -3.47
C ALA A 99 -10.96 1.83 -3.01
N LEU A 100 -9.78 1.30 -2.66
CA LEU A 100 -8.62 2.09 -2.29
C LEU A 100 -8.11 2.94 -3.46
N ALA A 101 -8.03 2.37 -4.67
CA ALA A 101 -7.66 3.12 -5.87
C ALA A 101 -8.64 4.27 -6.17
N ILE A 102 -9.95 4.03 -6.07
CA ILE A 102 -10.97 5.06 -6.27
C ILE A 102 -10.84 6.17 -5.22
N LEU A 103 -10.67 5.83 -3.94
CA LEU A 103 -10.49 6.83 -2.89
C LEU A 103 -9.23 7.67 -3.08
N LEU A 104 -8.13 7.06 -3.52
CA LEU A 104 -6.89 7.78 -3.84
C LEU A 104 -7.09 8.75 -5.02
N ALA A 105 -7.84 8.33 -6.05
CA ALA A 105 -8.22 9.24 -7.13
C ALA A 105 -9.06 10.42 -6.63
N LEU A 106 -10.02 10.16 -5.72
CA LEU A 106 -10.87 11.21 -5.14
C LEU A 106 -10.08 12.20 -4.28
N CYS A 107 -8.95 11.80 -3.69
CA CYS A 107 -8.06 12.72 -2.98
C CYS A 107 -7.45 13.81 -3.88
N PHE A 108 -7.38 13.59 -5.20
CA PHE A 108 -6.93 14.61 -6.16
C PHE A 108 -8.03 15.61 -6.54
N VAL A 109 -9.30 15.31 -6.22
CA VAL A 109 -10.42 16.20 -6.49
C VAL A 109 -10.59 17.16 -5.31
N PRO A 110 -10.51 18.49 -5.52
CA PRO A 110 -10.74 19.46 -4.46
C PRO A 110 -12.10 19.26 -3.80
N TYR A 111 -12.19 19.52 -2.49
CA TYR A 111 -13.39 19.33 -1.65
C TYR A 111 -13.78 17.87 -1.38
N ALA A 112 -13.65 16.97 -2.36
CA ALA A 112 -13.85 15.52 -2.14
C ALA A 112 -12.74 14.92 -1.26
N ASN A 113 -11.54 15.48 -1.31
CA ASN A 113 -10.41 15.04 -0.48
C ASN A 113 -10.69 15.10 1.04
N LEU A 114 -11.48 16.08 1.51
CA LEU A 114 -11.80 16.28 2.94
C LEU A 114 -12.54 15.07 3.54
N ILE A 115 -13.39 14.43 2.74
CA ILE A 115 -14.15 13.25 3.15
C ILE A 115 -13.45 11.95 2.77
N ALA A 116 -12.59 11.96 1.75
CA ALA A 116 -11.93 10.76 1.23
C ALA A 116 -10.75 10.28 2.09
N VAL A 117 -10.08 11.17 2.83
CA VAL A 117 -8.88 10.84 3.61
C VAL A 117 -9.14 9.79 4.70
N ILE A 118 -10.18 9.97 5.50
CA ILE A 118 -10.53 9.06 6.61
C ILE A 118 -10.79 7.63 6.10
N PRO A 119 -11.71 7.40 5.14
CA PRO A 119 -11.96 6.06 4.61
C PRO A 119 -10.76 5.51 3.84
N ALA A 120 -9.92 6.36 3.22
CA ALA A 120 -8.71 5.91 2.53
C ALA A 120 -7.71 5.28 3.51
N ILE A 121 -7.51 5.89 4.68
CA ILE A 121 -6.64 5.34 5.72
C ILE A 121 -7.18 3.99 6.22
N ALA A 122 -8.48 3.90 6.50
CA ALA A 122 -9.10 2.65 6.94
C ALA A 122 -8.96 1.52 5.90
N LEU A 123 -9.28 1.81 4.63
CA LEU A 123 -9.13 0.83 3.55
C LEU A 123 -7.67 0.48 3.29
N TRP A 124 -6.73 1.39 3.47
CA TRP A 124 -5.30 1.12 3.34
C TRP A 124 -4.83 0.10 4.39
N VAL A 125 -5.26 0.23 5.65
CA VAL A 125 -4.95 -0.75 6.71
C VAL A 125 -5.60 -2.11 6.41
N ILE A 126 -6.87 -2.13 6.00
CA ILE A 126 -7.57 -3.37 5.62
C ILE A 126 -6.85 -4.04 4.43
N HIS A 127 -6.47 -3.27 3.42
CA HIS A 127 -5.73 -3.75 2.27
C HIS A 127 -4.40 -4.37 2.68
N TRP A 128 -3.67 -3.72 3.59
CA TRP A 128 -2.42 -4.26 4.10
C TRP A 128 -2.61 -5.63 4.76
N ALA A 129 -3.59 -5.74 5.67
CA ALA A 129 -3.91 -7.00 6.33
C ALA A 129 -4.31 -8.10 5.33
N ARG A 130 -5.11 -7.77 4.31
CA ARG A 130 -5.53 -8.70 3.24
C ARG A 130 -4.33 -9.20 2.42
N MET A 131 -3.43 -8.31 2.01
CA MET A 131 -2.23 -8.67 1.24
C MET A 131 -1.27 -9.55 2.05
N ALA A 132 -1.10 -9.27 3.34
CA ALA A 132 -0.33 -10.12 4.24
C ALA A 132 -0.98 -11.50 4.41
N GLY A 133 -2.31 -11.56 4.50
CA GLY A 133 -3.08 -12.80 4.57
C GLY A 133 -2.91 -13.67 3.32
N TYR A 134 -3.11 -13.11 2.12
CA TYR A 134 -2.92 -13.84 0.86
C TYR A 134 -1.51 -14.38 0.70
N ARG A 135 -0.50 -13.60 1.09
CA ARG A 135 0.89 -14.08 1.07
C ARG A 135 1.06 -15.33 1.94
N LYS A 136 0.54 -15.31 3.17
CA LYS A 136 0.62 -16.48 4.07
C LYS A 136 -0.08 -17.70 3.46
N LEU A 137 -1.25 -17.50 2.83
CA LEU A 137 -1.97 -18.58 2.15
C LEU A 137 -1.16 -19.17 0.99
N LEU A 138 -0.55 -18.33 0.15
CA LEU A 138 0.28 -18.80 -0.96
C LEU A 138 1.54 -19.53 -0.48
N GLN A 139 2.20 -19.01 0.55
CA GLN A 139 3.38 -19.65 1.15
C GLN A 139 3.05 -21.00 1.78
N ALA A 140 1.88 -21.14 2.42
CA ALA A 140 1.41 -22.40 2.98
C ALA A 140 1.00 -23.42 1.92
N ALA A 141 0.50 -22.98 0.76
CA ALA A 141 0.16 -23.85 -0.36
C ALA A 141 1.39 -24.29 -1.19
N GLN A 142 2.47 -23.51 -1.19
CA GLN A 142 3.73 -23.82 -1.90
C GLN A 142 4.36 -25.19 -1.52
N PRO A 143 4.48 -25.58 -0.23
CA PRO A 143 5.06 -26.87 0.14
C PRO A 143 4.24 -28.10 -0.28
N ALA A 144 2.93 -27.94 -0.52
CA ALA A 144 2.05 -29.06 -0.88
C ALA A 144 2.15 -29.50 -2.35
N LEU A 145 2.80 -28.71 -3.21
CA LEU A 145 3.00 -29.01 -4.64
C LEU A 145 4.43 -29.46 -4.96
N ALA A 146 5.32 -29.49 -3.95
CA ALA A 146 6.71 -29.92 -4.07
C ALA A 146 6.94 -31.40 -3.67
N THR A 147 5.87 -32.12 -3.34
CA THR A 147 5.81 -33.57 -3.06
C THR A 147 5.10 -34.29 -4.18
#